data_AF-A0A5R9G480-F1
#
_entry.id   AF-A0A5R9G480-F1
#
_cell.length_a   1.000
_cell.length_b   1.000
_cell.length_c   1.000
_cell.angle_alpha   90.00
_cell.angle_beta   90.00
_cell.angle_gamma   90.00
#
_symmetry.space_group_name_H-M   'P 1'
#
loop_
_entity.id
_entity.type
_entity.pdbx_description
1 polymer ?
#
loop_
_entity_poly.entity_id
_entity_poly.type
_entity_poly.pdbx_seq_one_letter_code
_entity_poly.pdbx_strand_id
1 'polypeptide(L)'
;MKRFAGWMAGAALALICAAGLGGWMPAFAANVSSGSPADDAARLDALANGRIAEDGRLWVVGVRTPGGLERWSGDDAAEAIRWIERRQAALDGKDADWFVNVQGTLVPADVQAVWPRLADAAGAALVEGYEDGTTFSYSYRAPSFSASVGEGDGAINFMAAAHLDTETGLWRMTLGTPVVMIEY
;
A
#
# COMPACT_ATOMS: atom_id res chain seq x y z
N MET A 1 -14.63 30.19 33.30
CA MET A 1 -13.99 31.02 32.25
C MET A 1 -12.68 30.30 31.88
N LYS A 2 -12.36 29.82 30.68
CA LYS A 2 -12.90 29.95 29.32
C LYS A 2 -13.00 28.55 28.70
N ARG A 3 -14.02 28.38 27.86
CA ARG A 3 -14.25 27.24 26.96
C ARG A 3 -13.31 27.36 25.76
N PHE A 4 -12.83 26.25 25.22
CA PHE A 4 -12.66 26.08 23.78
C PHE A 4 -13.28 24.74 23.39
N ALA A 5 -14.49 24.84 22.85
CA ALA A 5 -15.09 23.85 21.98
C ALA A 5 -14.76 24.28 20.54
N GLY A 6 -14.40 23.32 19.70
CA GLY A 6 -14.16 23.53 18.29
C GLY A 6 -14.14 22.17 17.59
N TRP A 7 -15.31 21.73 17.17
CA TRP A 7 -15.48 20.62 16.24
C TRP A 7 -14.70 20.86 14.94
N MET A 8 -13.99 19.84 14.46
CA MET A 8 -14.12 19.40 13.08
C MET A 8 -14.09 17.88 13.04
N ALA A 9 -15.25 17.30 12.74
CA ALA A 9 -15.34 15.99 12.12
C ALA A 9 -14.73 16.09 10.71
N GLY A 10 -13.83 15.18 10.37
CA GLY A 10 -13.20 15.12 9.06
C GLY A 10 -12.69 13.72 8.77
N ALA A 11 -13.58 12.90 8.22
CA ALA A 11 -13.36 11.65 7.47
C ALA A 11 -12.24 10.71 7.96
N ALA A 12 -12.63 9.71 8.75
CA ALA A 12 -11.91 8.44 8.78
C ALA A 12 -11.99 7.81 7.38
N LEU A 13 -10.87 7.80 6.65
CA LEU A 13 -10.78 7.12 5.36
C LEU A 13 -10.42 5.64 5.62
N ALA A 14 -11.32 4.90 6.26
CA ALA A 14 -11.26 3.45 6.23
C ALA A 14 -11.53 3.01 4.78
N LEU A 15 -10.46 2.85 3.98
CA LEU A 15 -10.55 2.31 2.63
C LEU A 15 -10.72 0.78 2.73
N ILE A 16 -11.85 0.35 3.28
CA ILE A 16 -12.33 -1.03 3.19
C ILE A 16 -13.14 -1.10 1.89
N CYS A 17 -12.52 -1.53 0.80
CA CYS A 17 -13.24 -1.87 -0.42
C CYS A 17 -13.95 -3.22 -0.20
N ALA A 18 -15.22 -3.15 0.19
CA ALA A 18 -16.16 -4.26 0.09
C ALA A 18 -17.37 -3.82 -0.77
N ALA A 19 -17.63 -4.62 -1.80
CA ALA A 19 -18.84 -4.70 -2.62
C ALA A 19 -19.15 -3.51 -3.55
N GLY A 20 -19.23 -3.83 -4.84
CA GLY A 20 -19.29 -2.89 -5.93
C GLY A 20 -20.48 -1.95 -5.92
N LEU A 21 -20.22 -0.70 -6.29
CA LEU A 21 -21.11 0.20 -7.02
C LEU A 21 -20.18 1.23 -7.68
N GLY A 22 -20.30 1.37 -9.01
CA GLY A 22 -19.52 2.35 -9.75
C GLY A 22 -19.81 3.77 -9.27
N GLY A 23 -18.75 4.52 -8.98
CA GLY A 23 -18.86 5.96 -8.82
C GLY A 23 -17.90 6.56 -7.80
N TRP A 24 -17.03 7.44 -8.30
CA TRP A 24 -16.39 8.55 -7.58
C TRP A 24 -15.33 8.19 -6.53
N MET A 25 -14.11 7.94 -7.00
CA MET A 25 -12.90 8.25 -6.22
C MET A 25 -12.42 9.65 -6.61
N PRO A 26 -12.11 10.56 -5.65
CA PRO A 26 -11.50 11.85 -5.96
C PRO A 26 -10.11 11.65 -6.58
N ALA A 27 -9.66 12.63 -7.37
CA ALA A 27 -8.30 12.66 -7.89
C ALA A 27 -7.30 12.64 -6.72
N PHE A 28 -6.52 11.57 -6.62
CA PHE A 28 -5.42 11.46 -5.67
C PHE A 28 -4.24 12.23 -6.26
N ALA A 29 -3.92 13.41 -5.71
CA ALA A 29 -2.65 14.06 -6.03
C ALA A 29 -1.54 13.34 -5.26
N ALA A 30 -0.79 12.47 -5.94
CA ALA A 30 0.40 11.88 -5.34
C ALA A 30 1.52 12.91 -5.32
N ASN A 31 2.01 13.30 -4.13
CA ASN A 31 3.24 14.07 -4.04
C ASN A 31 4.43 13.11 -4.23
N VAL A 32 5.27 13.40 -5.22
CA VAL A 32 6.47 12.61 -5.55
C VAL A 32 7.62 13.10 -4.69
N SER A 33 8.07 12.29 -3.73
CA SER A 33 9.39 12.45 -3.12
C SER A 33 10.47 11.92 -4.09
N SER A 34 11.75 12.27 -3.89
CA SER A 34 12.84 12.03 -4.86
C SER A 34 13.16 10.56 -5.20
N GLY A 35 12.38 9.59 -4.74
CA GLY A 35 12.52 8.16 -5.08
C GLY A 35 11.76 7.80 -6.36
N SER A 36 12.11 6.65 -6.95
CA SER A 36 11.37 6.08 -8.08
C SER A 36 10.37 5.01 -7.61
N PRO A 37 9.30 4.73 -8.39
CA PRO A 37 8.44 3.57 -8.13
C PRO A 37 9.21 2.23 -8.15
N ALA A 38 10.36 2.17 -8.83
CA ALA A 38 11.24 0.99 -8.80
C ALA A 38 11.93 0.83 -7.43
N ASP A 39 12.35 1.94 -6.81
CA ASP A 39 12.88 1.91 -5.43
C ASP A 39 11.81 1.46 -4.44
N ASP A 40 10.56 1.90 -4.65
CA ASP A 40 9.42 1.48 -3.83
C ASP A 40 9.16 -0.03 -3.95
N ALA A 41 9.24 -0.58 -5.18
CA ALA A 41 9.13 -2.02 -5.40
C ALA A 41 10.26 -2.80 -4.70
N ALA A 42 11.51 -2.33 -4.81
CA ALA A 42 12.65 -2.96 -4.14
C ALA A 42 12.52 -2.92 -2.60
N ARG A 43 11.98 -1.82 -2.05
CA ARG A 43 11.69 -1.71 -0.61
C ARG A 43 10.58 -2.65 -0.19
N LEU A 44 9.49 -2.74 -0.96
CA LEU A 44 8.42 -3.70 -0.69
C LEU A 44 8.93 -5.13 -0.74
N ASP A 45 9.86 -5.46 -1.64
CA ASP A 45 10.44 -6.79 -1.74
C ASP A 45 11.26 -7.13 -0.50
N ALA A 46 12.09 -6.18 -0.03
CA ALA A 46 12.83 -6.31 1.21
C ALA A 46 11.91 -6.48 2.44
N LEU A 47 10.76 -5.80 2.47
CA LEU A 47 9.77 -5.96 3.54
C LEU A 47 9.05 -7.31 3.46
N ALA A 48 8.65 -7.73 2.26
CA ALA A 48 7.97 -8.99 2.00
C ALA A 48 8.86 -10.20 2.30
N ASN A 49 10.18 -10.08 2.10
CA ASN A 49 11.12 -11.17 2.36
C ASN A 49 11.04 -11.66 3.83
N GLY A 50 10.78 -12.95 4.00
CA GLY A 50 10.58 -13.57 5.31
C GLY A 50 9.29 -13.17 6.04
N ARG A 51 8.38 -12.44 5.38
CA ARG A 51 7.04 -12.08 5.88
C ARG A 51 5.90 -12.59 5.01
N ILE A 52 6.13 -12.67 3.70
CA ILE A 52 5.20 -13.22 2.72
C ILE A 52 5.90 -14.42 2.09
N ALA A 53 5.21 -15.56 1.99
CA ALA A 53 5.72 -16.74 1.33
C ALA A 53 6.16 -16.40 -0.10
N GLU A 54 7.23 -17.04 -0.59
CA GLU A 54 7.63 -16.90 -2.00
C GLU A 54 6.63 -17.63 -2.91
N ASP A 55 6.20 -18.82 -2.49
CA ASP A 55 5.14 -19.55 -3.18
C ASP A 55 3.79 -18.82 -3.03
N GLY A 56 3.12 -18.60 -4.15
CA GLY A 56 1.86 -17.85 -4.20
C GLY A 56 2.00 -16.34 -3.99
N ARG A 57 3.22 -15.78 -4.06
CA ARG A 57 3.41 -14.32 -4.02
C ARG A 57 2.91 -13.68 -5.31
N LEU A 58 2.13 -12.62 -5.18
CA LEU A 58 1.60 -11.84 -6.29
C LEU A 58 2.04 -10.39 -6.18
N TRP A 59 2.78 -9.94 -7.17
CA TRP A 59 3.08 -8.54 -7.42
C TRP A 59 2.03 -7.92 -8.33
N VAL A 60 1.64 -6.70 -7.99
CA VAL A 60 0.74 -5.88 -8.79
C VAL A 60 1.28 -4.47 -8.87
N VAL A 61 1.54 -4.02 -10.08
CA VAL A 61 1.96 -2.64 -10.35
C VAL A 61 0.90 -1.95 -11.18
N GLY A 62 0.44 -0.79 -10.72
CA GLY A 62 -0.47 0.08 -11.45
C GLY A 62 0.18 1.43 -11.72
N VAL A 63 -0.12 2.01 -12.89
CA VAL A 63 0.18 3.41 -13.19
C VAL A 63 -1.04 4.08 -13.79
N ARG A 64 -1.48 5.16 -13.15
CA ARG A 64 -2.58 6.00 -13.65
C ARG A 64 -1.98 7.19 -14.37
N THR A 65 -2.43 7.42 -15.60
CA THR A 65 -2.07 8.56 -16.43
C THR A 65 -3.34 9.26 -16.90
N PRO A 66 -3.26 10.45 -17.53
CA PRO A 66 -4.42 11.04 -18.20
C PRO A 66 -5.06 10.12 -19.26
N GLY A 67 -4.29 9.18 -19.83
CA GLY A 67 -4.78 8.20 -20.80
C GLY A 67 -5.48 6.98 -20.21
N GLY A 68 -5.48 6.83 -18.88
CA GLY A 68 -6.10 5.70 -18.17
C GLY A 68 -5.15 4.97 -17.22
N LEU A 69 -5.65 3.85 -16.69
CA LEU A 69 -4.90 2.97 -15.80
C LEU A 69 -4.27 1.83 -16.61
N GLU A 70 -2.95 1.67 -16.48
CA GLU A 70 -2.22 0.51 -16.95
C GLU A 70 -1.80 -0.34 -15.75
N ARG A 71 -1.81 -1.67 -15.91
CA ARG A 71 -1.49 -2.61 -14.83
C ARG A 71 -0.63 -3.76 -15.34
N TRP A 72 0.29 -4.19 -14.50
CA TRP A 72 1.02 -5.44 -14.63
C TRP A 72 0.87 -6.27 -13.35
N SER A 73 0.94 -7.58 -13.49
CA SER A 73 1.00 -8.51 -12.37
C SER A 73 1.83 -9.73 -12.71
N GLY A 74 2.51 -10.29 -11.71
CA GLY A 74 3.36 -11.47 -11.82
C GLY A 74 3.83 -11.92 -10.44
N ASP A 75 4.71 -12.92 -10.38
CA ASP A 75 5.24 -13.49 -9.14
C ASP A 75 6.69 -13.05 -8.83
N ASP A 76 7.40 -12.49 -9.81
CA ASP A 76 8.78 -12.01 -9.65
C ASP A 76 8.87 -10.48 -9.41
N ALA A 77 9.48 -10.10 -8.29
CA ALA A 77 9.78 -8.71 -7.94
C ALA A 77 10.69 -8.05 -8.99
N ALA A 78 11.66 -8.79 -9.53
CA ALA A 78 12.58 -8.26 -10.52
C ALA A 78 11.89 -8.00 -11.86
N GLU A 79 10.88 -8.79 -12.23
CA GLU A 79 10.02 -8.48 -13.38
C GLU A 79 9.15 -7.25 -13.15
N ALA A 80 8.61 -7.08 -11.93
CA ALA A 80 7.86 -5.89 -11.54
C ALA A 80 8.71 -4.62 -11.72
N ILE A 81 9.95 -4.64 -11.19
CA ILE A 81 10.92 -3.54 -11.33
C ILE A 81 11.24 -3.26 -12.79
N ARG A 82 11.57 -4.28 -13.58
CA ARG A 82 11.84 -4.11 -15.02
C ARG A 82 10.64 -3.54 -15.78
N TRP A 83 9.42 -3.91 -15.40
CA TRP A 83 8.20 -3.35 -15.98
C TRP A 83 8.05 -1.86 -15.63
N ILE A 84 8.26 -1.51 -14.35
CA ILE A 84 8.24 -0.12 -13.87
C ILE A 84 9.24 0.73 -14.64
N GLU A 85 10.50 0.31 -14.74
CA GLU A 85 11.56 1.07 -15.43
C GLU A 85 11.22 1.34 -16.90
N ARG A 86 10.76 0.32 -17.64
CA ARG A 86 10.34 0.49 -19.04
C ARG A 86 9.17 1.46 -19.17
N ARG A 87 8.20 1.35 -18.27
CA ARG A 87 6.99 2.17 -18.32
C ARG A 87 7.27 3.61 -17.87
N GLN A 88 8.14 3.81 -16.89
CA GLN A 88 8.62 5.13 -16.47
C GLN A 88 9.38 5.82 -17.60
N ALA A 89 10.26 5.11 -18.31
CA ALA A 89 10.93 5.66 -19.49
C ALA A 89 9.96 6.06 -20.62
N ALA A 90 8.87 5.29 -20.84
CA ALA A 90 7.83 5.62 -21.82
C ALA A 90 6.92 6.79 -21.40
N LEU A 91 6.89 7.09 -20.10
CA LEU A 91 6.11 8.14 -19.48
C LEU A 91 6.94 9.39 -19.13
N ASP A 92 8.21 9.45 -19.56
CA ASP A 92 9.09 10.57 -19.25
C ASP A 92 8.43 11.93 -19.55
N GLY A 93 8.47 12.83 -18.56
CA GLY A 93 7.82 14.14 -18.60
C GLY A 93 6.28 14.16 -18.53
N LYS A 94 5.62 13.03 -18.24
CA LYS A 94 4.16 12.95 -18.09
C LYS A 94 3.74 12.71 -16.64
N ASP A 95 2.60 13.28 -16.27
CA ASP A 95 1.96 13.02 -14.97
C ASP A 95 1.54 11.54 -14.87
N ALA A 96 1.97 10.88 -13.80
CA ALA A 96 1.72 9.48 -13.55
C ALA A 96 1.66 9.16 -12.05
N ASP A 97 0.55 8.59 -11.59
CA ASP A 97 0.41 8.09 -10.22
C ASP A 97 0.72 6.60 -10.19
N TRP A 98 1.73 6.22 -9.41
CA TRP A 98 2.19 4.83 -9.32
C TRP A 98 1.66 4.15 -8.08
N PHE A 99 1.35 2.87 -8.23
CA PHE A 99 0.93 1.98 -7.15
C PHE A 99 1.71 0.67 -7.26
N VAL A 100 2.35 0.25 -6.18
CA VAL A 100 3.07 -1.03 -6.13
C VAL A 100 2.52 -1.83 -4.97
N ASN A 101 2.13 -3.07 -5.22
CA ASN A 101 1.55 -3.96 -4.22
C ASN A 101 2.22 -5.33 -4.32
N VAL A 102 2.40 -5.99 -3.18
CA VAL A 102 2.79 -7.39 -3.07
C VAL A 102 1.87 -8.09 -2.07
N GLN A 103 1.37 -9.25 -2.43
CA GLN A 103 0.45 -10.05 -1.62
C GLN A 103 0.90 -11.51 -1.59
N GLY A 104 0.56 -12.20 -0.51
CA GLY A 104 0.70 -13.66 -0.42
C GLY A 104 0.38 -14.15 0.98
N THR A 105 0.70 -15.41 1.25
CA THR A 105 0.50 -15.99 2.59
C THR A 105 1.52 -15.43 3.58
N LEU A 106 1.04 -14.96 4.73
CA LEU A 106 1.87 -14.49 5.83
C LEU A 106 2.72 -15.64 6.41
N VAL A 107 4.02 -15.40 6.58
CA VAL A 107 4.96 -16.31 7.22
C VAL A 107 5.92 -15.55 8.15
N PRO A 108 6.12 -15.96 9.41
CA PRO A 108 5.34 -16.96 10.14
C PRO A 108 3.89 -16.48 10.34
N ALA A 109 2.95 -17.41 10.52
CA ALA A 109 1.50 -17.13 10.59
C ALA A 109 1.03 -16.33 11.83
N ASP A 110 1.95 -15.80 12.63
CA ASP A 110 1.62 -14.91 13.76
C ASP A 110 1.41 -13.48 13.25
N VAL A 111 0.15 -13.18 12.92
CA VAL A 111 -0.26 -11.86 12.42
C VAL A 111 0.01 -10.74 13.41
N GLN A 112 -0.02 -10.98 14.73
CA GLN A 112 0.22 -9.91 15.71
C GLN A 112 1.69 -9.53 15.78
N ALA A 113 2.59 -10.52 15.64
CA ALA A 113 4.03 -10.27 15.70
C ALA A 113 4.59 -9.54 14.47
N VAL A 114 3.87 -9.50 13.34
CA VAL A 114 4.38 -8.90 12.10
C VAL A 114 4.43 -7.37 12.16
N TRP A 115 3.45 -6.73 12.80
CA TRP A 115 3.24 -5.28 12.73
C TRP A 115 4.40 -4.43 13.27
N PRO A 116 4.88 -4.61 14.52
CA PRO A 116 6.00 -3.82 15.01
C PRO A 116 7.26 -4.05 14.18
N ARG A 117 7.53 -5.29 13.75
CA ARG A 117 8.68 -5.63 12.89
C ARG A 117 8.59 -5.03 11.50
N LEU A 118 7.38 -4.85 10.99
CA LEU A 118 7.13 -4.24 9.69
C LEU A 118 7.33 -2.73 9.77
N ALA A 119 6.74 -2.08 10.78
CA ALA A 119 6.89 -0.64 11.02
C ALA A 119 8.37 -0.27 11.23
N ASP A 120 9.09 -1.03 12.06
CA ASP A 120 10.52 -0.83 12.30
C ASP A 120 11.34 -0.98 11.01
N ALA A 121 11.11 -2.05 10.24
CA ALA A 121 11.84 -2.30 9.00
C ALA A 121 11.54 -1.26 7.92
N ALA A 122 10.32 -0.72 7.89
CA ALA A 122 9.93 0.34 6.97
C ALA A 122 10.34 1.75 7.47
N GLY A 123 10.86 1.88 8.70
CA GLY A 123 11.10 3.19 9.32
C GLY A 123 9.84 4.04 9.40
N ALA A 124 8.70 3.39 9.65
CA ALA A 124 7.37 3.93 9.41
C ALA A 124 6.65 4.28 10.72
N ALA A 125 5.91 5.39 10.71
CA ALA A 125 5.05 5.83 11.80
C ALA A 125 3.57 5.54 11.47
N LEU A 126 2.85 4.92 12.39
CA LEU A 126 1.43 4.63 12.23
C LEU A 126 0.62 5.94 12.10
N VAL A 127 -0.20 6.05 11.07
CA VAL A 127 -1.13 7.18 10.86
C VAL A 127 -2.53 6.79 11.30
N GLU A 128 -3.01 5.62 10.83
CA GLU A 128 -4.33 5.09 11.14
C GLU A 128 -4.32 3.56 11.08
N GLY A 129 -5.28 2.94 11.76
CA GLY A 129 -5.42 1.48 11.81
C GLY A 129 -6.88 1.04 11.88
N TYR A 130 -7.15 -0.10 11.26
CA TYR A 130 -8.40 -0.84 11.33
C TYR A 130 -8.11 -2.29 11.73
N GLU A 131 -8.88 -2.81 12.67
CA GLU A 131 -8.72 -4.17 13.16
C GLU A 131 -10.10 -4.78 13.44
N ASP A 132 -10.30 -5.99 12.95
CA ASP A 132 -11.32 -6.93 13.42
C ASP A 132 -10.68 -8.31 13.65
N GLY A 133 -11.45 -9.28 14.16
CA GLY A 133 -10.93 -10.62 14.46
C GLY A 133 -10.34 -11.38 13.27
N THR A 134 -10.56 -10.90 12.05
CA THR A 134 -10.19 -11.50 10.76
C THR A 134 -9.42 -10.56 9.83
N THR A 135 -9.26 -9.28 10.19
CA THR A 135 -8.69 -8.26 9.30
C THR A 135 -7.87 -7.27 10.11
N PHE A 136 -6.66 -7.00 9.66
CA PHE A 136 -5.78 -5.95 10.17
C PHE A 136 -5.38 -5.08 8.99
N SER A 137 -5.43 -3.75 9.13
CA SER A 137 -5.07 -2.83 8.07
C SER A 137 -4.52 -1.55 8.67
N TYR A 138 -3.29 -1.20 8.32
CA TYR A 138 -2.59 -0.06 8.88
C TYR A 138 -2.03 0.80 7.76
N SER A 139 -2.27 2.11 7.88
CA SER A 139 -1.68 3.12 7.02
C SER A 139 -0.55 3.81 7.77
N TYR A 140 0.59 3.99 7.10
CA TYR A 140 1.79 4.53 7.69
C TYR A 140 2.33 5.72 6.91
N ARG A 141 2.95 6.64 7.65
CA ARG A 141 3.90 7.60 7.11
C ARG A 141 5.26 6.93 7.07
N ALA A 142 5.81 6.77 5.89
CA ALA A 142 7.09 6.12 5.67
C ALA A 142 7.87 6.92 4.63
N PRO A 143 8.61 7.98 5.04
CA PRO A 143 9.27 8.92 4.12
C PRO A 143 10.29 8.29 3.18
N SER A 144 10.67 7.03 3.42
CA SER A 144 11.52 6.24 2.54
C SER A 144 10.85 5.84 1.23
N PHE A 145 9.50 5.85 1.16
CA PHE A 145 8.75 5.58 -0.05
C PHE A 145 8.48 6.86 -0.84
N SER A 146 8.45 6.73 -2.17
CA SER A 146 8.40 7.86 -3.09
C SER A 146 7.02 8.49 -3.22
N ALA A 147 5.98 7.67 -3.30
CA ALA A 147 4.61 8.11 -3.44
C ALA A 147 3.96 8.41 -2.08
N SER A 148 3.04 9.36 -2.07
CA SER A 148 2.18 9.62 -0.90
C SER A 148 0.76 9.97 -1.31
N VAL A 149 -0.23 9.52 -0.54
CA VAL A 149 -1.59 10.05 -0.58
C VAL A 149 -1.81 10.96 0.64
N GLY A 150 -2.47 12.09 0.44
CA GLY A 150 -2.70 13.09 1.49
C GLY A 150 -1.55 14.06 1.66
N GLU A 151 -1.63 14.91 2.69
CA GLU A 151 -0.69 16.01 2.92
C GLU A 151 -0.33 16.15 4.40
N GLY A 152 0.83 16.76 4.65
CA GLY A 152 1.29 17.13 5.98
C GLY A 152 1.33 15.93 6.92
N ASP A 153 0.62 16.04 8.05
CA ASP A 153 0.64 14.99 9.04
C ASP A 153 -0.23 13.76 8.72
N GLY A 154 -1.11 13.86 7.73
CA GLY A 154 -1.94 12.76 7.25
C GLY A 154 -1.38 12.06 6.01
N ALA A 155 -0.16 12.38 5.58
CA ALA A 155 0.44 11.74 4.42
C ALA A 155 0.71 10.24 4.68
N ILE A 156 0.17 9.40 3.81
CA ILE A 156 0.32 7.94 3.81
C ILE A 156 1.22 7.56 2.63
N ASN A 157 2.33 6.89 2.91
CA ASN A 157 3.27 6.41 1.89
C ASN A 157 3.28 4.89 1.76
N PHE A 158 2.75 4.21 2.77
CA PHE A 158 2.83 2.77 2.91
C PHE A 158 1.60 2.27 3.63
N MET A 159 1.03 1.19 3.15
CA MET A 159 -0.10 0.53 3.77
C MET A 159 0.17 -0.97 3.83
N ALA A 160 -0.18 -1.58 4.94
CA ALA A 160 -0.07 -3.02 5.12
C ALA A 160 -1.38 -3.56 5.67
N ALA A 161 -1.84 -4.66 5.11
CA ALA A 161 -3.04 -5.31 5.57
C ALA A 161 -2.88 -6.82 5.61
N ALA A 162 -3.59 -7.49 6.51
CA ALA A 162 -3.68 -8.94 6.58
C ALA A 162 -5.14 -9.34 6.77
N HIS A 163 -5.59 -10.34 6.02
CA HIS A 163 -6.93 -10.91 6.13
C HIS A 163 -6.84 -12.41 6.36
N LEU A 164 -7.66 -12.92 7.28
CA LEU A 164 -7.78 -14.33 7.56
C LEU A 164 -8.71 -14.96 6.54
N ASP A 165 -8.17 -15.82 5.70
CA ASP A 165 -8.98 -16.72 4.89
C ASP A 165 -9.65 -17.74 5.83
N THR A 166 -10.97 -17.65 5.98
CA THR A 166 -11.72 -18.47 6.94
C THR A 166 -11.93 -19.91 6.44
N GLU A 167 -11.69 -20.20 5.17
CA GLU A 167 -11.76 -21.55 4.60
C GLU A 167 -10.45 -22.31 4.87
N THR A 168 -9.31 -21.65 4.70
CA THR A 168 -7.98 -22.27 4.86
C THR A 168 -7.36 -22.04 6.24
N GLY A 169 -7.83 -21.03 6.98
CA GLY A 169 -7.24 -20.59 8.24
C GLY A 169 -5.90 -19.85 8.07
N LEU A 170 -5.52 -19.50 6.85
CA LEU A 170 -4.26 -18.81 6.55
C LEU A 170 -4.45 -17.29 6.49
N TRP A 171 -3.48 -16.55 7.02
CA TRP A 171 -3.42 -15.10 6.86
C TRP A 171 -2.85 -14.74 5.49
N ARG A 172 -3.59 -13.97 4.70
CA ARG A 172 -3.13 -13.33 3.46
C ARG A 172 -2.68 -11.92 3.79
N MET A 173 -1.39 -11.63 3.63
CA MET A 173 -0.82 -10.31 3.85
C MET A 173 -0.65 -9.58 2.51
N THR A 174 -0.94 -8.29 2.51
CA THR A 174 -0.71 -7.36 1.41
C THR A 174 0.08 -6.17 1.90
N LEU A 175 1.12 -5.80 1.17
CA LEU A 175 1.89 -4.57 1.35
C LEU A 175 1.71 -3.70 0.11
N GLY A 176 1.50 -2.40 0.29
CA GLY A 176 1.25 -1.47 -0.82
C GLY A 176 1.83 -0.08 -0.58
N THR A 177 2.18 0.59 -1.67
CA THR A 177 2.57 2.01 -1.72
C THR A 177 1.85 2.72 -2.88
N PRO A 178 1.34 3.96 -2.67
CA PRO A 178 1.17 4.58 -1.35
C PRO A 178 0.07 3.90 -0.52
N VAL A 179 -0.84 3.17 -1.18
CA VAL A 179 -1.99 2.48 -0.58
C VAL A 179 -2.17 1.09 -1.19
N VAL A 180 -2.87 0.20 -0.47
CA VAL A 180 -3.24 -1.12 -1.00
C VAL A 180 -4.38 -0.96 -2.02
N MET A 181 -4.17 -1.45 -3.25
CA MET A 181 -5.14 -1.33 -4.37
C MET A 181 -5.66 -2.68 -4.88
N ILE A 182 -5.42 -3.76 -4.13
CA ILE A 182 -5.84 -5.11 -4.48
C ILE A 182 -6.78 -5.66 -3.41
N GLU A 183 -7.80 -6.38 -3.88
CA GLU A 183 -8.78 -7.03 -3.02
C GLU A 183 -8.21 -8.33 -2.42
N TYR A 184 -8.95 -8.87 -1.44
CA TYR A 184 -8.67 -10.17 -0.82
C TYR A 184 -9.26 -11.32 -1.61
#